data_AF-A0A7K3R2B7-F1
#
_entry.id   AF-A0A7K3R2B7-F1
#
_cell.length_a   1.000
_cell.length_b   1.000
_cell.length_c   1.000
_cell.angle_alpha   90.00
_cell.angle_beta   90.00
_cell.angle_gamma   90.00
#
_symmetry.space_group_name_H-M   'P 1'
#
loop_
_entity.id
_entity.type
_entity.pdbx_description
1 polymer ?
#
loop_
_entity_poly.entity_id
_entity_poly.type
_entity_poly.pdbx_seq_one_letter_code
_entity_poly.pdbx_strand_id
1 'polypeptide(L)'
;LPSGSYLVLSHASSDIFPELSAQVTAEYAKGGIRLGFRDRAGVERFFEGLERVEPGLVTATEWFKDGEAPAPEESGIYAGVARLP
;
A
#
# COMPACT_ATOMS: atom_id res chain seq x y z
N LEU A 1 11.27 16.11 6.89
CA LEU A 1 12.53 15.38 6.58
C LEU A 1 13.30 16.19 5.54
N PRO A 2 14.63 16.14 5.49
CA PRO A 2 15.40 16.85 4.47
C PRO A 2 15.15 16.29 3.06
N SER A 3 15.43 17.10 2.03
CA SER A 3 15.45 16.68 0.63
C SER A 3 16.31 15.43 0.43
N GLY A 4 15.85 14.51 -0.42
CA GLY A 4 16.49 13.22 -0.67
C GLY A 4 16.12 12.10 0.31
N SER A 5 15.28 12.37 1.31
CA SER A 5 14.70 11.32 2.16
C SER A 5 13.69 10.46 1.38
N TYR A 6 13.23 9.35 1.96
CA TYR A 6 12.26 8.46 1.34
C TYR A 6 11.03 8.23 2.22
N LEU A 7 9.87 8.12 1.58
CA LEU A 7 8.65 7.51 2.11
C LEU A 7 8.57 6.07 1.61
N VAL A 8 8.46 5.11 2.53
CA VAL A 8 8.13 3.71 2.25
C VAL A 8 6.82 3.41 2.96
N LEU A 9 5.81 2.97 2.21
CA LEU A 9 4.46 2.74 2.74
C LEU A 9 3.93 1.39 2.25
N SER A 10 3.40 0.61 3.18
CA SER A 10 2.47 -0.49 2.90
C SER A 10 1.11 -0.17 3.52
N HIS A 11 0.03 -0.46 2.79
CA HIS A 11 -1.31 -0.07 3.21
C HIS A 11 -2.37 -1.09 2.78
N ALA A 12 -3.24 -1.48 3.71
CA ALA A 12 -4.35 -2.39 3.42
C ALA A 12 -5.38 -1.75 2.48
N SER A 13 -5.75 -2.50 1.45
CA SER A 13 -6.65 -2.05 0.39
C SER A 13 -8.11 -2.44 0.66
N SER A 14 -9.05 -1.59 0.25
CA SER A 14 -10.48 -1.92 0.27
C SER A 14 -11.02 -2.43 -1.07
N ASP A 15 -10.23 -2.34 -2.14
CA ASP A 15 -10.64 -2.55 -3.53
C ASP A 15 -10.08 -3.82 -4.18
N ILE A 16 -9.05 -4.46 -3.61
CA ILE A 16 -8.51 -5.74 -4.14
C ILE A 16 -9.39 -6.92 -3.73
N PHE A 17 -9.73 -7.02 -2.44
CA PHE A 17 -10.61 -8.05 -1.90
C PHE A 17 -11.74 -7.40 -1.06
N PRO A 18 -12.76 -6.82 -1.70
CA PRO A 18 -13.77 -6.01 -1.02
C PRO A 18 -14.49 -6.76 0.11
N GLU A 19 -14.91 -8.00 -0.14
CA GLU A 19 -15.62 -8.82 0.83
C GLU A 19 -14.74 -9.17 2.04
N LEU A 20 -13.48 -9.57 1.79
CA LEU A 20 -12.51 -9.85 2.85
C LEU A 20 -12.21 -8.58 3.66
N SER A 21 -12.06 -7.43 3.01
CA SER A 21 -11.81 -6.16 3.68
C SER A 21 -12.94 -5.76 4.62
N ALA A 22 -14.19 -5.98 4.22
CA ALA A 22 -15.38 -5.72 5.02
C ALA A 22 -15.44 -6.68 6.23
N GLN A 23 -15.14 -7.95 6.02
CA GLN A 23 -15.06 -8.95 7.09
C GLN A 23 -13.98 -8.57 8.12
N VAL A 24 -12.75 -8.28 7.67
CA VAL A 24 -11.64 -7.87 8.55
C VAL A 24 -11.98 -6.60 9.33
N THR A 25 -12.59 -5.61 8.67
CA THR A 25 -13.03 -4.38 9.33
C THR A 25 -14.07 -4.66 10.41
N ALA A 26 -15.05 -5.53 10.14
CA ALA A 26 -16.07 -5.90 11.11
C ALA A 26 -15.48 -6.66 12.31
N GLU A 27 -14.53 -7.59 12.09
CA GLU A 27 -13.87 -8.33 13.16
C GLU A 27 -13.05 -7.42 14.08
N TYR A 28 -12.24 -6.51 13.53
CA TYR A 28 -11.46 -5.56 14.33
C TYR A 28 -12.35 -4.58 15.11
N ALA A 29 -13.50 -4.18 14.54
CA ALA A 29 -14.47 -3.33 15.22
C ALA A 29 -15.07 -3.98 16.47
N LYS A 30 -15.18 -5.32 16.54
CA LYS A 30 -15.61 -6.03 17.76
C LYS A 30 -14.65 -5.80 18.93
N GLY A 31 -13.37 -5.58 18.63
CA GLY A 31 -12.33 -5.22 19.60
C GLY A 31 -12.20 -3.70 19.83
N GLY A 32 -13.07 -2.87 19.25
CA GLY A 32 -13.01 -1.41 19.33
C GLY A 32 -11.95 -0.75 18.44
N ILE A 33 -11.34 -1.50 17.52
CA ILE A 33 -10.32 -0.97 16.61
C ILE A 33 -10.98 -0.51 15.31
N ARG A 34 -10.71 0.74 14.92
CA ARG A 34 -11.16 1.29 13.64
C ARG A 34 -10.07 1.15 12.59
N LEU A 35 -10.27 0.25 11.63
CA LEU A 35 -9.37 0.11 10.49
C LEU A 35 -9.67 1.19 9.44
N GLY A 36 -8.60 1.72 8.82
CA GLY A 36 -8.66 2.77 7.81
C GLY A 36 -8.22 2.27 6.45
N PHE A 37 -8.89 1.23 5.92
CA PHE A 37 -8.61 0.72 4.58
C PHE A 37 -8.91 1.80 3.55
N ARG A 38 -8.18 1.77 2.43
CA ARG A 38 -8.29 2.75 1.35
C ARG A 38 -8.27 2.02 0.02
N ASP A 39 -8.94 2.59 -0.97
CA ASP A 39 -8.77 2.17 -2.35
C ASP A 39 -7.40 2.63 -2.89
N ARG A 40 -7.07 2.20 -4.09
CA ARG A 40 -5.82 2.60 -4.75
C ARG A 40 -5.63 4.11 -4.78
N ALA A 41 -6.64 4.87 -5.19
CA ALA A 41 -6.58 6.33 -5.27
C ALA A 41 -6.29 6.95 -3.89
N GLY A 42 -6.95 6.47 -2.84
CA GLY A 42 -6.71 6.89 -1.47
C GLY A 42 -5.29 6.63 -0.98
N VAL A 43 -4.65 5.54 -1.42
CA VAL A 43 -3.24 5.26 -1.13
C VAL A 43 -2.30 6.11 -1.99
N GLU A 44 -2.59 6.29 -3.28
CA GLU A 44 -1.79 7.12 -4.20
C GLU A 44 -1.63 8.56 -3.70
N ARG A 45 -2.65 9.10 -3.02
CA ARG A 45 -2.61 10.45 -2.43
C ARG A 45 -1.49 10.67 -1.41
N PHE A 46 -0.98 9.63 -0.75
CA PHE A 46 0.16 9.78 0.17
C PHE A 46 1.47 10.10 -0.56
N PHE A 47 1.53 9.85 -1.87
CA PHE A 47 2.70 10.08 -2.71
C PHE A 47 2.59 11.35 -3.56
N GLU A 48 1.52 12.15 -3.40
CA GLU A 48 1.36 13.42 -4.10
C GLU A 48 2.52 14.38 -3.79
N GLY A 49 3.12 14.96 -4.83
CA GLY A 49 4.27 15.87 -4.70
C GLY A 49 5.60 15.18 -4.41
N LEU A 50 5.66 13.84 -4.37
CA LEU A 50 6.89 13.07 -4.20
C LEU A 50 7.36 12.45 -5.53
N GLU A 51 8.64 12.13 -5.62
CA GLU A 51 9.24 11.42 -6.75
C GLU A 51 9.07 9.90 -6.56
N ARG A 52 8.07 9.30 -7.21
CA ARG A 52 7.81 7.84 -7.10
C ARG A 52 8.97 7.03 -7.67
N VAL A 53 9.43 6.04 -6.91
CA VAL A 53 10.43 5.06 -7.35
C VAL A 53 9.71 3.91 -8.06
N GLU A 54 10.26 3.44 -9.19
CA GLU A 54 9.74 2.26 -9.90
C GLU A 54 9.67 1.04 -8.97
N PRO A 55 8.62 0.21 -9.07
CA PRO A 55 7.53 0.22 -10.06
C PRO A 55 6.37 1.19 -9.74
N GLY A 56 6.51 2.05 -8.73
CA GLY A 56 5.47 2.95 -8.27
C GLY A 56 4.61 2.31 -7.17
N LEU A 57 3.28 2.39 -7.31
CA LEU A 57 2.32 1.77 -6.40
C LEU A 57 1.80 0.47 -7.01
N VAL A 58 2.13 -0.66 -6.40
CA VAL A 58 1.69 -2.02 -6.81
C VAL A 58 1.27 -2.80 -5.57
N THR A 59 0.81 -4.04 -5.71
CA THR A 59 0.59 -4.87 -4.53
C THR A 59 1.94 -5.26 -3.89
N ALA A 60 1.95 -5.56 -2.60
CA ALA A 60 3.20 -5.76 -1.86
C ALA A 60 4.07 -6.90 -2.44
N THR A 61 3.44 -7.95 -2.97
CA THR A 61 4.10 -9.10 -3.61
C THR A 61 4.67 -8.77 -4.99
N GLU A 62 4.19 -7.69 -5.62
CA GLU A 62 4.66 -7.20 -6.92
C GLU A 62 5.70 -6.08 -6.79
N TRP A 63 6.03 -5.64 -5.57
CA TRP A 63 7.01 -4.57 -5.36
C TRP A 63 8.44 -5.12 -5.37
N PHE A 64 9.08 -5.04 -6.53
CA PHE A 64 10.49 -5.33 -6.73
C PHE A 64 11.03 -4.41 -7.82
N LYS A 65 12.32 -4.06 -7.72
CA LYS A 65 12.98 -3.18 -8.70
C LYS A 65 14.18 -3.86 -9.30
N ASP A 66 15.11 -4.27 -8.44
CA ASP A 66 16.36 -4.91 -8.81
C ASP A 66 16.34 -6.34 -8.24
N GLY A 67 16.33 -7.35 -9.11
CA GLY A 67 16.32 -8.77 -8.70
C GLY A 67 15.24 -9.59 -9.37
N GLU A 68 15.22 -10.88 -9.05
CA GLU A 68 14.19 -11.79 -9.53
C GLU A 68 12.88 -11.54 -8.78
N ALA A 69 11.78 -11.47 -9.52
CA ALA A 69 10.47 -11.34 -8.93
C ALA A 69 10.18 -12.56 -8.03
N PRO A 70 9.53 -12.38 -6.88
CA PRO A 70 9.04 -13.51 -6.10
C PRO A 70 8.00 -14.31 -6.90
N ALA A 71 7.72 -15.53 -6.45
CA ALA A 71 6.62 -16.30 -7.00
C ALA A 71 5.31 -15.50 -6.88
N PRO A 72 4.44 -15.50 -7.91
CA PRO A 72 3.19 -14.76 -7.86
C PRO A 72 2.33 -15.18 -6.66
N GLU A 73 1.88 -14.18 -5.89
CA GLU A 73 1.02 -14.35 -4.74
C GLU A 73 0.03 -13.18 -4.66
N GLU A 74 -1.22 -13.49 -4.35
CA GLU A 74 -2.28 -12.50 -4.16
C GLU A 74 -2.07 -11.70 -2.86
N SER A 75 -2.17 -10.37 -2.93
CA SER A 75 -2.00 -9.51 -1.75
C SER A 75 -3.04 -8.41 -1.70
N GLY A 76 -3.72 -8.28 -0.55
CA GLY A 76 -4.64 -7.17 -0.27
C GLY A 76 -3.94 -5.89 0.19
N ILE A 77 -2.60 -5.80 0.06
CA ILE A 77 -1.79 -4.68 0.53
C ILE A 77 -1.15 -3.98 -0.66
N TYR A 78 -1.34 -2.66 -0.79
CA TYR A 78 -0.53 -1.83 -1.68
C TYR A 78 0.80 -1.49 -1.03
N ALA A 79 1.87 -1.43 -1.83
CA ALA A 79 3.20 -0.98 -1.43
C ALA A 79 3.77 0.02 -2.43
N GLY A 80 4.49 1.02 -1.92
CA GLY A 80 5.14 2.03 -2.75
C GLY A 80 6.28 2.74 -2.02
N VAL A 81 7.20 3.26 -2.83
CA VAL A 81 8.35 4.05 -2.36
C VAL A 81 8.42 5.35 -3.15
N ALA A 82 8.66 6.47 -2.47
CA ALA A 82 8.91 7.74 -3.12
C ALA A 82 9.99 8.55 -2.41
N ARG A 83 10.75 9.31 -3.18
CA ARG A 83 11.77 10.22 -2.71
C ARG A 83 11.18 11.61 -2.50
N LEU A 84 11.60 12.27 -1.43
CA LEU A 84 11.26 13.66 -1.15
C LEU A 84 12.17 14.56 -2.02
N PRO A 85 11.60 15.50 -2.79
CA PRO A 85 12.36 16.46 -3.58
C PRO A 85 13.37 17.26 -2.75
#